data_AF-E3FVN0-F1
#
_entry.id   AF-E3FVN0-F1
#
_cell.length_a   1.000
_cell.length_b   1.000
_cell.length_c   1.000
_cell.angle_alpha   90.00
_cell.angle_beta   90.00
_cell.angle_gamma   90.00
#
_symmetry.space_group_name_H-M   'P 1'
#
loop_
_entity.id
_entity.type
_entity.pdbx_description
1 polymer ?
#
loop_
_entity_poly.entity_id
_entity_poly.type
_entity_poly.pdbx_seq_one_letter_code
_entity_poly.pdbx_strand_id
1 'polypeptide(L)'
;MTSPLTFYTAVKQDAESQQKMQQIQAAIPTMRDALINSKIVHFARFVAVPNPGGQGVQAMMVITEFDESMDSYVEFFFNDPSINKAFTLIAEVSVNPPALPLNLNDFINWVARNNLSKTDDSMFSAYTQSVAQILNKFSAGA
;
A
#
# COMPACT_ATOMS: atom_id res chain seq x y z
N MET A 1 -8.20 15.88 -6.22
CA MET A 1 -7.95 15.01 -7.37
C MET A 1 -7.40 13.73 -6.78
N THR A 2 -7.91 12.59 -7.20
CA THR A 2 -7.44 11.28 -6.71
C THR A 2 -6.08 10.94 -7.31
N SER A 3 -5.25 10.27 -6.53
CA SER A 3 -3.94 9.80 -6.93
C SER A 3 -3.88 8.27 -6.91
N PRO A 4 -3.35 7.63 -7.97
CA PRO A 4 -3.14 6.20 -8.00
C PRO A 4 -1.79 5.80 -7.40
N LEU A 5 -1.75 4.68 -6.69
CA LEU A 5 -0.53 3.95 -6.39
C LEU A 5 -0.72 2.48 -6.75
N THR A 6 0.16 1.99 -7.62
CA THR A 6 0.34 0.56 -7.87
C THR A 6 1.74 0.19 -7.39
N PHE A 7 1.89 -0.02 -6.10
CA PHE A 7 3.15 -0.47 -5.53
C PHE A 7 3.39 -1.94 -5.93
N TYR A 8 4.57 -2.26 -6.44
CA TYR A 8 5.01 -3.63 -6.75
C TYR A 8 6.38 -3.88 -6.16
N THR A 9 6.55 -4.98 -5.43
CA THR A 9 7.88 -5.43 -4.99
C THR A 9 8.04 -6.93 -5.17
N ALA A 10 9.17 -7.35 -5.72
CA ALA A 10 9.53 -8.76 -5.77
C ALA A 10 9.89 -9.25 -4.36
N VAL A 11 9.44 -10.45 -4.03
CA VAL A 11 9.65 -11.09 -2.73
C VAL A 11 10.86 -12.02 -2.82
N LYS A 12 11.72 -12.02 -1.81
CA LYS A 12 12.83 -12.97 -1.70
C LYS A 12 12.29 -14.40 -1.60
N GLN A 13 12.96 -15.34 -2.25
CA GLN A 13 12.47 -16.72 -2.38
C GLN A 13 13.00 -17.65 -1.29
N ASP A 14 13.74 -17.14 -0.30
CA ASP A 14 14.15 -17.92 0.87
C ASP A 14 12.96 -18.26 1.78
N ALA A 15 13.10 -19.34 2.56
CA ALA A 15 12.03 -19.87 3.40
C ALA A 15 11.53 -18.87 4.45
N GLU A 16 12.42 -18.06 5.01
CA GLU A 16 12.07 -17.05 6.01
C GLU A 16 11.15 -15.98 5.40
N SER A 17 11.50 -15.47 4.22
CA SER A 17 10.71 -14.46 3.52
C SER A 17 9.34 -15.00 3.09
N GLN A 18 9.27 -16.25 2.63
CA GLN A 18 8.02 -16.91 2.29
C GLN A 18 7.13 -17.15 3.53
N GLN A 19 7.71 -17.43 4.69
CA GLN A 19 6.97 -17.52 5.95
C GLN A 19 6.46 -16.15 6.41
N LYS A 20 7.28 -15.09 6.33
CA LYS A 20 6.88 -13.72 6.66
C LYS A 20 5.75 -13.21 5.77
N MET A 21 5.69 -13.63 4.50
CA MET A 21 4.56 -13.34 3.61
C MET A 21 3.21 -13.83 4.13
N GLN A 22 3.18 -14.93 4.89
CA GLN A 22 1.95 -15.40 5.54
C GLN A 22 1.53 -14.46 6.67
N GLN A 23 2.49 -13.92 7.42
CA GLN A 23 2.23 -12.94 8.47
C GLN A 23 1.69 -11.63 7.90
N ILE A 24 2.26 -11.17 6.78
CA ILE A 24 1.76 -9.96 6.08
C ILE A 24 0.31 -10.17 5.63
N GLN A 25 0.00 -11.33 5.04
CA GLN A 25 -1.37 -11.64 4.62
C GLN A 25 -2.35 -11.69 5.80
N ALA A 26 -1.94 -12.26 6.93
CA ALA A 26 -2.74 -12.27 8.15
C ALA A 26 -2.96 -10.87 8.76
N ALA A 27 -2.08 -9.91 8.48
CA ALA A 27 -2.19 -8.52 8.95
C ALA A 27 -3.08 -7.63 8.07
N ILE A 28 -3.53 -8.11 6.89
CA ILE A 28 -4.37 -7.33 5.96
C ILE A 28 -5.63 -6.75 6.62
N PRO A 29 -6.39 -7.48 7.46
CA PRO A 29 -7.56 -6.91 8.14
C PRO A 29 -7.23 -5.70 9.00
N THR A 30 -6.12 -5.72 9.74
CA THR A 30 -5.67 -4.60 10.57
C THR A 30 -5.24 -3.40 9.72
N MET A 31 -4.54 -3.65 8.61
CA MET A 31 -4.19 -2.58 7.65
C MET A 31 -5.45 -1.92 7.08
N ARG A 32 -6.48 -2.71 6.76
CA ARG A 32 -7.76 -2.19 6.25
C ARG A 32 -8.40 -1.21 7.24
N ASP A 33 -8.42 -1.53 8.53
CA ASP A 33 -9.05 -0.65 9.52
C ASP A 33 -8.30 0.68 9.65
N ALA A 34 -6.97 0.67 9.56
CA ALA A 34 -6.15 1.88 9.52
C ALA A 34 -6.36 2.70 8.22
N LEU A 35 -6.51 2.03 7.07
CA LEU A 35 -6.86 2.68 5.80
C LEU A 35 -8.23 3.37 5.86
N ILE A 36 -9.23 2.75 6.49
CA ILE A 36 -10.55 3.35 6.71
C ILE A 36 -10.44 4.61 7.57
N ASN A 37 -9.65 4.55 8.65
CA ASN A 37 -9.46 5.66 9.57
C ASN A 37 -8.74 6.86 8.93
N SER A 38 -7.97 6.64 7.86
CA SER A 38 -7.32 7.71 7.10
C SER A 38 -8.30 8.72 6.50
N LYS A 39 -9.52 8.26 6.15
CA LYS A 39 -10.56 9.04 5.45
C LYS A 39 -10.10 9.69 4.14
N ILE A 40 -9.04 9.16 3.53
CA ILE A 40 -8.51 9.62 2.24
C ILE A 40 -8.47 8.49 1.20
N VAL A 41 -8.63 7.23 1.59
CA VAL A 41 -8.57 6.08 0.67
C VAL A 41 -9.94 5.76 0.08
N HIS A 42 -10.05 5.78 -1.25
CA HIS A 42 -11.24 5.34 -1.99
C HIS A 42 -11.29 3.82 -2.10
N PHE A 43 -10.14 3.23 -2.36
CA PHE A 43 -9.98 1.81 -2.60
C PHE A 43 -8.56 1.36 -2.27
N ALA A 44 -8.41 0.16 -1.72
CA ALA A 44 -7.12 -0.50 -1.56
C ALA A 44 -7.25 -2.02 -1.74
N ARG A 45 -6.28 -2.62 -2.42
CA ARG A 45 -6.16 -4.07 -2.61
C ARG A 45 -4.72 -4.51 -2.42
N PHE A 46 -4.55 -5.51 -1.56
CA PHE A 46 -3.30 -6.21 -1.35
C PHE A 46 -3.31 -7.50 -2.17
N VAL A 47 -2.28 -7.72 -2.98
CA VAL A 47 -2.19 -8.88 -3.88
C VAL A 47 -0.89 -9.61 -3.61
N ALA A 48 -0.97 -10.90 -3.31
CA ALA A 48 0.15 -11.81 -3.36
C ALA A 48 0.19 -12.46 -4.74
N VAL A 49 1.20 -12.14 -5.54
CA VAL A 49 1.40 -12.70 -6.88
C VAL A 49 2.07 -14.06 -6.72
N PRO A 50 1.41 -15.17 -7.11
CA PRO A 50 1.98 -16.49 -6.93
C PRO A 50 3.21 -16.69 -7.82
N ASN A 51 4.12 -17.54 -7.38
CA ASN A 51 5.20 -18.00 -8.25
C ASN A 51 4.63 -18.84 -9.40
N PRO A 52 5.05 -18.63 -10.67
CA PRO A 52 4.62 -19.47 -11.80
C PRO A 52 4.86 -20.97 -11.60
N GLY A 53 5.84 -21.35 -10.78
CA GLY A 53 6.11 -22.75 -10.40
C GLY A 53 5.10 -23.35 -9.40
N GLY A 54 4.09 -22.60 -8.97
CA GLY A 54 3.01 -23.07 -8.10
C GLY A 54 3.32 -23.10 -6.60
N GLN A 55 4.49 -22.61 -6.16
CA GLN A 55 4.88 -22.58 -4.75
C GLN A 55 5.34 -21.19 -4.32
N GLY A 56 4.76 -20.68 -3.24
CA GLY A 56 5.14 -19.40 -2.65
C GLY A 56 4.66 -18.18 -3.43
N VAL A 57 5.12 -17.02 -2.97
CA VAL A 57 4.79 -15.69 -3.50
C VAL A 57 6.02 -15.12 -4.22
N GLN A 58 5.85 -14.77 -5.48
CA GLN A 58 6.88 -14.13 -6.30
C GLN A 58 6.97 -12.63 -6.03
N ALA A 59 5.82 -11.98 -5.85
CA ALA A 59 5.76 -10.54 -5.64
C ALA A 59 4.54 -10.15 -4.80
N MET A 60 4.61 -8.97 -4.21
CA MET A 60 3.47 -8.31 -3.57
C MET A 60 3.11 -7.05 -4.33
N MET A 61 1.81 -6.78 -4.44
CA MET A 61 1.30 -5.50 -4.90
C MET A 61 0.36 -4.87 -3.89
N VAL A 62 0.44 -3.55 -3.78
CA VAL A 62 -0.57 -2.71 -3.13
C VAL A 62 -1.13 -1.78 -4.18
N ILE A 63 -2.41 -1.97 -4.52
CA ILE A 63 -3.13 -1.19 -5.52
C ILE A 63 -4.11 -0.31 -4.77
N THR A 64 -3.99 1.00 -4.88
CA THR A 64 -4.76 1.95 -4.08
C THR A 64 -5.04 3.24 -4.82
N GLU A 65 -6.17 3.84 -4.51
CA GLU A 65 -6.60 5.16 -4.96
C GLU A 65 -6.95 5.99 -3.72
N PHE A 66 -6.37 7.18 -3.62
CA PHE A 66 -6.47 8.02 -2.44
C PHE A 66 -6.54 9.50 -2.82
N ASP A 67 -7.10 10.31 -1.92
CA ASP A 67 -6.98 11.77 -1.98
C ASP A 67 -5.59 12.21 -1.52
N GLU A 68 -5.15 13.38 -1.99
CA GLU A 68 -3.86 14.01 -1.68
C GLU A 68 -2.66 13.49 -2.48
N SER A 69 -1.46 14.00 -2.16
CA SER A 69 -0.22 13.61 -2.83
C SER A 69 0.27 12.25 -2.35
N MET A 70 1.04 11.54 -3.18
CA MET A 70 1.68 10.28 -2.79
C MET A 70 2.54 10.46 -1.53
N ASP A 71 3.25 11.57 -1.39
CA ASP A 71 4.12 11.82 -0.24
C ASP A 71 3.30 11.97 1.05
N SER A 72 2.19 12.74 1.01
CA SER A 72 1.27 12.88 2.15
C SER A 72 0.64 11.55 2.55
N TYR A 73 0.25 10.75 1.55
CA TYR A 73 -0.31 9.42 1.76
C TYR A 73 0.69 8.44 2.39
N VAL A 74 1.93 8.45 1.91
CA VAL A 74 3.01 7.61 2.46
C VAL A 74 3.42 8.08 3.86
N GLU A 75 3.40 9.39 4.12
CA GLU A 75 3.65 9.94 5.45
C GLU A 75 2.60 9.49 6.47
N PHE A 76 1.32 9.51 6.10
CA PHE A 76 0.25 8.97 6.95
C PHE A 76 0.54 7.51 7.35
N PHE A 77 0.96 6.68 6.40
CA PHE A 77 1.33 5.28 6.63
C PHE A 77 2.57 5.07 7.48
N PHE A 78 3.54 5.95 7.32
CA PHE A 78 4.74 5.91 8.13
C PHE A 78 4.41 6.22 9.60
N ASN A 79 3.45 7.12 9.85
CA ASN A 79 3.06 7.56 11.19
C ASN A 79 2.04 6.64 11.89
N ASP A 80 1.24 5.87 11.14
CA ASP A 80 0.35 4.86 11.74
C ASP A 80 1.16 3.60 12.16
N PRO A 81 1.17 3.22 13.45
CA PRO A 81 1.99 2.10 13.92
C PRO A 81 1.65 0.74 13.29
N SER A 82 0.38 0.51 12.96
CA SER A 82 -0.06 -0.77 12.39
C SER A 82 0.38 -0.88 10.93
N ILE A 83 0.25 0.23 10.19
CA ILE A 83 0.64 0.29 8.79
C ILE A 83 2.18 0.32 8.66
N ASN A 84 2.88 1.11 9.49
CA ASN A 84 4.34 1.15 9.52
C ASN A 84 4.94 -0.24 9.76
N LYS A 85 4.40 -0.98 10.72
CA LYS A 85 4.80 -2.37 10.98
C LYS A 85 4.61 -3.26 9.75
N ALA A 86 3.48 -3.14 9.05
CA ALA A 86 3.23 -3.92 7.85
C ALA A 86 4.21 -3.58 6.72
N PHE A 87 4.47 -2.30 6.45
CA PHE A 87 5.46 -1.91 5.45
C PHE A 87 6.89 -2.29 5.83
N THR A 88 7.22 -2.30 7.11
CA THR A 88 8.50 -2.84 7.59
C THR A 88 8.62 -4.33 7.25
N LEU A 89 7.58 -5.13 7.49
CA LEU A 89 7.56 -6.54 7.09
C LEU A 89 7.67 -6.70 5.57
N ILE A 90 6.98 -5.86 4.78
CA ILE A 90 7.08 -5.88 3.32
C ILE A 90 8.50 -5.53 2.87
N ALA A 91 9.15 -4.56 3.51
CA ALA A 91 10.54 -4.21 3.24
C ALA A 91 11.47 -5.39 3.55
N GLU A 92 11.33 -6.04 4.71
CA GLU A 92 12.16 -7.20 5.08
C GLU A 92 12.14 -8.32 4.04
N VAL A 93 10.96 -8.61 3.45
CA VAL A 93 10.81 -9.69 2.45
C VAL A 93 11.11 -9.25 1.03
N SER A 94 11.31 -7.96 0.77
CA SER A 94 11.55 -7.42 -0.58
C SER A 94 12.96 -7.69 -1.07
N VAL A 95 13.12 -7.99 -2.36
CA VAL A 95 14.43 -8.20 -2.99
C VAL A 95 15.30 -6.93 -2.95
N ASN A 96 14.69 -5.75 -3.14
CA ASN A 96 15.36 -4.46 -3.17
C ASN A 96 14.78 -3.48 -2.13
N PRO A 97 14.98 -3.76 -0.83
CA PRO A 97 14.35 -2.99 0.23
C PRO A 97 15.03 -1.62 0.43
N PRO A 98 14.36 -0.67 1.09
CA PRO A 98 15.02 0.49 1.69
C PRO A 98 15.90 0.04 2.86
N ALA A 99 16.74 0.94 3.37
CA ALA A 99 17.46 0.71 4.60
C ALA A 99 16.48 0.54 5.78
N LEU A 100 16.83 -0.35 6.70
CA LEU A 100 16.10 -0.54 7.96
C LEU A 100 16.96 -0.03 9.14
N PRO A 101 16.37 0.60 10.17
CA PRO A 101 14.94 0.93 10.30
C PRO A 101 14.50 1.97 9.25
N LEU A 102 13.23 1.89 8.83
CA LEU A 102 12.68 2.82 7.85
C LEU A 102 12.76 4.25 8.40
N ASN A 103 13.30 5.18 7.61
CA ASN A 103 13.03 6.60 7.76
C ASN A 103 12.07 7.05 6.66
N LEU A 104 11.37 8.17 6.90
CA LEU A 104 10.32 8.65 6.01
C LEU A 104 10.81 8.88 4.57
N ASN A 105 11.98 9.51 4.38
CA ASN A 105 12.50 9.80 3.05
C ASN A 105 12.85 8.53 2.27
N ASP A 106 13.53 7.57 2.90
CA ASP A 106 13.86 6.29 2.26
C ASP A 106 12.60 5.48 1.95
N PHE A 107 11.58 5.58 2.80
CA PHE A 107 10.29 4.94 2.59
C PHE A 107 9.53 5.56 1.42
N ILE A 108 9.41 6.89 1.35
CA ILE A 108 8.83 7.62 0.20
C ILE A 108 9.56 7.24 -1.08
N ASN A 109 10.90 7.33 -1.09
CA ASN A 109 11.71 6.98 -2.26
C ASN A 109 11.54 5.51 -2.67
N TRP A 110 11.34 4.61 -1.70
CA TRP A 110 11.07 3.20 -1.97
C TRP A 110 9.69 2.95 -2.55
N VAL A 111 8.66 3.61 -2.04
CA VAL A 111 7.31 3.52 -2.60
C VAL A 111 7.30 4.11 -4.02
N ALA A 112 7.91 5.28 -4.21
CA ALA A 112 8.00 5.96 -5.50
C ALA A 112 8.71 5.10 -6.57
N ARG A 113 9.87 4.51 -6.25
CA ARG A 113 10.63 3.69 -7.22
C ARG A 113 9.92 2.38 -7.59
N ASN A 114 9.01 1.91 -6.73
CA ASN A 114 8.21 0.71 -6.94
C ASN A 114 6.76 1.01 -7.37
N ASN A 115 6.42 2.28 -7.59
CA ASN A 115 5.11 2.67 -8.10
C ASN A 115 5.06 2.45 -9.63
N LEU A 116 4.17 1.55 -10.06
CA LEU A 116 3.90 1.29 -11.47
C LEU A 116 2.95 2.34 -12.09
N SER A 117 2.29 3.16 -11.27
CA SER A 117 1.40 4.26 -11.71
C SER A 117 2.18 5.52 -12.07
N LYS A 118 3.18 5.41 -12.96
CA LYS A 118 4.16 6.48 -13.27
C LYS A 118 3.58 7.71 -13.96
N THR A 119 2.37 7.62 -14.50
CA THR A 119 1.69 8.73 -15.17
C THR A 119 0.24 8.77 -14.73
N ASP A 120 -0.25 9.95 -14.37
CA ASP A 120 -1.64 10.15 -13.94
C ASP A 120 -2.66 9.75 -15.02
N ASP A 121 -2.26 9.81 -16.30
CA ASP A 121 -3.06 9.39 -17.45
C ASP A 121 -3.43 7.89 -17.46
N SER A 122 -2.77 7.09 -16.61
CA SER A 122 -3.07 5.65 -16.48
C SER A 122 -4.30 5.36 -15.61
N MET A 123 -4.88 6.38 -14.96
CA MET A 123 -6.03 6.23 -14.07
C MET A 123 -7.31 6.75 -14.72
N PHE A 124 -8.28 5.86 -14.90
CA PHE A 124 -9.67 6.25 -15.14
C PHE A 124 -10.41 6.31 -13.81
N SER A 125 -11.02 7.45 -13.49
CA SER A 125 -11.92 7.58 -12.35
C SER A 125 -13.31 8.02 -12.81
N ALA A 126 -14.31 7.20 -12.48
CA ALA A 126 -15.70 7.49 -12.82
C ALA A 126 -16.31 8.59 -11.94
N TYR A 127 -15.72 8.84 -10.78
CA TYR A 127 -16.21 9.76 -9.76
C TYR A 127 -15.08 10.73 -9.37
N THR A 128 -15.41 12.01 -9.24
CA THR A 128 -14.41 13.06 -9.00
C THR A 128 -14.43 13.59 -7.57
N GLN A 129 -15.35 13.09 -6.74
CA GLN A 129 -15.50 13.50 -5.36
C GLN A 129 -14.37 12.92 -4.51
N SER A 130 -13.86 13.69 -3.56
CA SER A 130 -12.96 13.18 -2.52
C SER A 130 -13.71 12.31 -1.52
N VAL A 131 -13.00 11.45 -0.78
CA VAL A 131 -13.55 10.68 0.33
C VAL A 131 -14.21 11.61 1.34
N ALA A 132 -13.59 12.75 1.65
CA ALA A 132 -14.17 13.76 2.54
C ALA A 132 -15.52 14.29 2.02
N GLN A 133 -15.64 14.56 0.71
CA GLN A 133 -16.90 15.00 0.10
C GLN A 133 -17.98 13.91 0.14
N ILE A 134 -17.59 12.66 -0.14
CA ILE A 134 -18.48 11.50 -0.05
C ILE A 134 -18.98 11.34 1.39
N LEU A 135 -18.07 11.32 2.37
CA LEU A 135 -18.42 11.19 3.78
C LEU A 135 -19.34 12.32 4.23
N ASN A 136 -19.06 13.57 3.88
CA ASN A 136 -19.92 14.71 4.21
C ASN A 136 -21.32 14.61 3.60
N LYS A 137 -21.44 14.02 2.40
CA LYS A 137 -22.74 13.85 1.73
C LYS A 137 -23.61 12.81 2.41
N PHE A 138 -23.00 11.75 2.94
CA PHE A 138 -23.72 10.60 3.52
C PHE A 138 -23.72 10.56 5.05
N SER A 139 -22.91 11.37 5.73
CA SER A 139 -22.93 11.53 7.19
C SER A 139 -24.12 12.36 7.68
N ALA A 140 -24.71 13.19 6.82
CA ALA A 140 -25.89 14.01 7.14
C ALA A 140 -27.22 13.23 7.20
N GLY A 141 -27.18 11.90 7.12
CA GLY A 141 -28.38 11.03 7.11
C GLY A 141 -28.32 9.84 8.08
N ALA A 142 -27.36 9.81 9.02
CA ALA A 142 -27.23 8.78 10.06
C ALA A 142 -27.57 9.34 11.44
#